data_AF-A0A974S847-F1
#
_entry.id   AF-A0A974S847-F1
#
_cell.length_a   1.000
_cell.length_b   1.000
_cell.length_c   1.000
_cell.angle_alpha   90.00
_cell.angle_beta   90.00
_cell.angle_gamma   90.00
#
_symmetry.space_group_name_H-M   'P 1'
#
loop_
_entity.id
_entity.type
_entity.pdbx_description
1 polymer ?
#
loop_
_entity_poly.entity_id
_entity_poly.type
_entity_poly.pdbx_seq_one_letter_code
_entity_poly.pdbx_strand_id
1 'polypeptide(L)'
;MLVRRVRPEELPIAAAIYQKVLRETFTWLPGSRHNAQVFLRDARDEDVYVAVADHRILGVAALYTVDSFLHSLYVAQRGQGVGKALLDHVTAAAPDALSLKCQTANLRARASMPARVSRRSARAMTASLGSRWRAPPPPGPEPLRRPRKPGPLEAKLRDRKPMELVLIRHGLPVRSDQSADPPLHDEGHDQSRKVAQWLAGETFDAVYSSPMLRAIETAAPLLAHSGHALRHKDGIAEFDATAGPTSPWKN
;
A
#
# COMPACT_ATOMS: atom_id res chain seq x y z
N MET A 1 -28.73 -8.05 6.77
CA MET A 1 -27.35 -8.22 6.24
C MET A 1 -26.42 -8.49 7.41
N LEU A 2 -25.59 -9.52 7.30
CA LEU A 2 -24.61 -9.94 8.31
C LEU A 2 -23.20 -9.66 7.78
N VAL A 3 -22.33 -9.07 8.60
CA VAL A 3 -20.89 -8.98 8.30
C VAL A 3 -20.14 -9.97 9.20
N ARG A 4 -19.28 -10.78 8.60
CA ARG A 4 -18.49 -11.80 9.30
C ARG A 4 -17.18 -12.06 8.58
N ARG A 5 -16.24 -12.73 9.26
CA ARG A 5 -15.03 -13.27 8.61
C ARG A 5 -15.42 -14.21 7.47
N VAL A 6 -14.70 -14.12 6.36
CA VAL A 6 -14.87 -15.01 5.21
C VAL A 6 -14.46 -16.43 5.60
N ARG A 7 -15.12 -17.43 5.02
CA ARG A 7 -14.68 -18.83 5.15
C ARG A 7 -13.70 -19.17 4.02
N PRO A 8 -12.78 -20.12 4.22
CA PRO A 8 -11.79 -20.48 3.18
C PRO A 8 -12.43 -20.82 1.83
N GLU A 9 -13.55 -21.55 1.84
CA GLU A 9 -14.31 -21.93 0.64
C GLU A 9 -15.00 -20.75 -0.07
N GLU A 10 -15.16 -19.62 0.62
CA GLU A 10 -15.80 -18.41 0.11
C GLU A 10 -14.79 -17.40 -0.46
N LEU A 11 -13.48 -17.59 -0.22
CA LEU A 11 -12.42 -16.71 -0.72
C LEU A 11 -12.45 -16.55 -2.25
N PRO A 12 -12.66 -17.60 -3.06
CA PRO A 12 -12.78 -17.44 -4.52
C PRO A 12 -13.94 -16.52 -4.93
N ILE A 13 -15.06 -16.54 -4.19
CA ILE A 13 -16.22 -15.68 -4.44
C ILE A 13 -15.87 -14.21 -4.12
N ALA A 14 -15.20 -13.98 -3.01
CA ALA A 14 -14.71 -12.66 -2.63
C ALA A 14 -13.71 -12.09 -3.66
N ALA A 15 -12.79 -12.93 -4.15
CA ALA A 15 -11.82 -12.56 -5.18
C ALA A 15 -12.50 -12.24 -6.53
N ALA A 16 -13.59 -12.93 -6.87
CA ALA A 16 -14.38 -12.63 -8.06
C ALA A 16 -15.09 -11.26 -7.96
N ILE A 17 -15.64 -10.91 -6.78
CA ILE A 17 -16.21 -9.57 -6.54
C ILE A 17 -15.14 -8.50 -6.69
N TYR A 18 -13.98 -8.68 -6.06
CA TYR A 18 -12.83 -7.80 -6.19
C TYR A 18 -12.47 -7.55 -7.66
N GLN A 19 -12.28 -8.63 -8.44
CA GLN A 19 -11.90 -8.55 -9.83
C GLN A 19 -12.96 -7.85 -10.69
N LYS A 20 -14.24 -8.22 -10.51
CA LYS A 20 -15.36 -7.62 -11.24
C LYS A 20 -15.44 -6.12 -10.99
N VAL A 21 -15.48 -5.72 -9.72
CA VAL A 21 -15.62 -4.29 -9.34
C VAL A 21 -14.42 -3.48 -9.82
N LEU A 22 -13.21 -4.05 -9.78
CA LEU A 22 -12.02 -3.39 -10.33
C LEU A 22 -12.15 -3.12 -11.82
N ARG A 23 -12.53 -4.13 -12.62
CA ARG A 23 -12.69 -4.00 -14.07
C ARG A 23 -13.78 -2.98 -14.45
N GLU A 24 -14.87 -2.95 -13.70
CA GLU A 24 -15.99 -2.03 -13.95
C GLU A 24 -15.71 -0.60 -13.48
N THR A 25 -14.91 -0.43 -12.42
CA THR A 25 -14.71 0.87 -11.78
C THR A 25 -13.43 1.57 -12.22
N PHE A 26 -12.32 0.85 -12.40
CA PHE A 26 -11.00 1.42 -12.65
C PHE A 26 -10.62 1.32 -14.13
N THR A 27 -11.51 1.79 -15.00
CA THR A 27 -11.35 1.74 -16.47
C THR A 27 -10.15 2.54 -16.99
N TRP A 28 -9.54 3.37 -16.15
CA TRP A 28 -8.31 4.12 -16.42
C TRP A 28 -7.02 3.32 -16.16
N LEU A 29 -7.11 2.05 -15.76
CA LEU A 29 -5.97 1.15 -15.60
C LEU A 29 -6.07 -0.06 -16.54
N PRO A 30 -4.94 -0.63 -17.00
CA PRO A 30 -4.95 -1.85 -17.80
C PRO A 30 -5.62 -3.01 -17.07
N GLY A 31 -6.53 -3.71 -17.75
CA GLY A 31 -7.29 -4.83 -17.17
C GLY A 31 -6.42 -6.00 -16.66
N SER A 32 -5.18 -6.12 -17.13
CA SER A 32 -4.20 -7.11 -16.64
C SER A 32 -3.82 -6.91 -15.17
N ARG A 33 -3.99 -5.70 -14.62
CA ARG A 33 -3.82 -5.43 -13.17
C ARG A 33 -5.01 -5.87 -12.32
N HIS A 34 -6.16 -6.18 -12.93
CA HIS A 34 -7.40 -6.55 -12.25
C HIS A 34 -7.58 -8.08 -12.28
N ASN A 35 -6.83 -8.76 -11.41
CA ASN A 35 -6.79 -10.22 -11.31
C ASN A 35 -7.14 -10.66 -9.87
N ALA A 36 -8.01 -11.67 -9.75
CA ALA A 36 -8.34 -12.35 -8.51
C ALA A 36 -7.11 -12.87 -7.74
N GLN A 37 -6.05 -13.30 -8.44
CA GLN A 37 -4.83 -13.81 -7.80
C GLN A 37 -4.10 -12.76 -6.95
N VAL A 38 -4.23 -11.47 -7.28
CA VAL A 38 -3.67 -10.38 -6.46
C VAL A 38 -4.37 -10.36 -5.11
N PHE A 39 -5.70 -10.40 -5.12
CA PHE A 39 -6.49 -10.42 -3.90
C PHE A 39 -6.22 -11.68 -3.07
N LEU A 40 -6.17 -12.87 -3.68
CA LEU A 40 -5.93 -14.12 -2.97
C LEU A 40 -4.55 -14.18 -2.30
N ARG A 41 -3.53 -13.57 -2.92
CA ARG A 41 -2.21 -13.46 -2.31
C ARG A 41 -2.27 -12.54 -1.08
N ASP A 42 -2.82 -11.34 -1.23
CA ASP A 42 -2.86 -10.34 -0.15
C ASP A 42 -3.75 -10.81 1.01
N ALA A 43 -4.83 -11.56 0.70
CA ALA A 43 -5.74 -12.15 1.68
C ALA A 43 -5.10 -13.19 2.62
N ARG A 44 -3.88 -13.67 2.34
CA ARG A 44 -3.15 -14.60 3.23
C ARG A 44 -2.69 -13.91 4.52
N ASP A 45 -2.40 -12.62 4.42
CA ASP A 45 -1.84 -11.81 5.51
C ASP A 45 -2.87 -10.82 6.08
N GLU A 46 -4.13 -10.92 5.63
CA GLU A 46 -5.20 -9.97 5.96
C GLU A 46 -6.42 -10.64 6.58
N ASP A 47 -7.08 -9.93 7.48
CA ASP A 47 -8.39 -10.31 7.97
C ASP A 47 -9.46 -9.93 6.95
N VAL A 48 -9.99 -10.93 6.25
CA VAL A 48 -11.01 -10.75 5.22
C VAL A 48 -12.42 -10.93 5.80
N TYR A 49 -13.25 -9.92 5.57
CA TYR A 49 -14.66 -9.87 5.98
C TYR A 49 -15.58 -9.82 4.76
N VAL A 50 -16.71 -10.49 4.86
CA VAL A 50 -17.77 -10.51 3.84
C VAL A 50 -19.08 -10.03 4.41
N ALA A 51 -19.82 -9.27 3.59
CA ALA A 51 -21.20 -8.90 3.87
C ALA A 51 -22.13 -9.88 3.16
N VAL A 52 -23.00 -10.54 3.92
CA VAL A 52 -23.88 -11.60 3.44
C VAL A 52 -25.34 -11.22 3.68
N ALA A 53 -26.18 -11.39 2.66
CA ALA A 53 -27.64 -11.35 2.77
C ALA A 53 -28.24 -12.37 1.78
N ASP A 54 -29.37 -12.98 2.13
CA ASP A 54 -30.06 -13.98 1.30
C ASP A 54 -29.12 -15.08 0.77
N HIS A 55 -28.22 -15.55 1.64
CA HIS A 55 -27.19 -16.55 1.33
C HIS A 55 -26.19 -16.14 0.22
N ARG A 56 -26.09 -14.85 -0.09
CA ARG A 56 -25.18 -14.30 -1.10
C ARG A 56 -24.17 -13.34 -0.49
N ILE A 57 -22.94 -13.41 -0.96
CA ILE A 57 -21.90 -12.43 -0.63
C ILE A 57 -22.12 -11.19 -1.49
N LEU A 58 -22.36 -10.06 -0.84
CA LEU A 58 -22.68 -8.78 -1.48
C LEU A 58 -21.48 -7.82 -1.50
N GLY A 59 -20.44 -8.09 -0.73
CA GLY A 59 -19.24 -7.28 -0.69
C GLY A 59 -18.15 -7.90 0.18
N VAL A 60 -16.95 -7.38 0.04
CA VAL A 60 -15.73 -7.82 0.71
C VAL A 60 -14.96 -6.62 1.25
N ALA A 61 -14.38 -6.78 2.43
CA ALA A 61 -13.38 -5.89 2.99
C ALA A 61 -12.18 -6.71 3.49
N ALA A 62 -10.96 -6.22 3.30
CA ALA A 62 -9.75 -6.89 3.78
C ALA A 62 -8.89 -5.92 4.59
N LEU A 63 -8.69 -6.26 5.86
CA LEU A 63 -8.01 -5.46 6.86
C LEU A 63 -6.62 -6.05 7.12
N TYR A 64 -5.59 -5.25 6.85
CA TYR A 64 -4.26 -5.51 7.38
C TYR A 64 -4.19 -4.95 8.80
N THR A 65 -4.32 -5.83 9.79
CA THR A 65 -4.51 -5.47 11.20
C THR A 65 -3.29 -4.80 11.81
N VAL A 66 -2.09 -5.18 11.39
CA VAL A 66 -0.81 -4.65 11.91
C VAL A 66 -0.75 -3.12 11.78
N ASP A 67 -1.18 -2.56 10.64
CA ASP A 67 -1.17 -1.11 10.40
C ASP A 67 -2.56 -0.46 10.52
N SER A 68 -3.58 -1.20 10.95
CA SER A 68 -4.99 -0.79 10.86
C SER A 68 -5.31 -0.23 9.46
N PHE A 69 -4.90 -0.95 8.43
CA PHE A 69 -5.01 -0.52 7.04
C PHE A 69 -6.05 -1.34 6.28
N LEU A 70 -7.13 -0.68 5.86
CA LEU A 70 -8.14 -1.28 4.99
C LEU A 70 -7.63 -1.29 3.55
N HIS A 71 -7.08 -2.42 3.13
CA HIS A 71 -6.43 -2.57 1.83
C HIS A 71 -7.44 -2.71 0.70
N SER A 72 -8.52 -3.47 0.93
CA SER A 72 -9.57 -3.73 -0.05
C SER A 72 -10.95 -3.46 0.52
N LEU A 73 -11.80 -2.74 -0.23
CA LEU A 73 -13.23 -2.57 0.06
C LEU A 73 -14.03 -2.53 -1.24
N TYR A 74 -14.79 -3.58 -1.51
CA TYR A 74 -15.52 -3.76 -2.77
C TYR A 74 -16.94 -4.24 -2.52
N VAL A 75 -17.89 -3.68 -3.28
CA VAL A 75 -19.32 -3.97 -3.14
C VAL A 75 -19.85 -4.42 -4.50
N ALA A 76 -20.47 -5.59 -4.55
CA ALA A 76 -21.00 -6.18 -5.79
C ALA A 76 -22.21 -5.41 -6.34
N GLN A 77 -23.05 -4.86 -5.46
CA GLN A 77 -24.21 -4.05 -5.83
C GLN A 77 -24.36 -2.82 -4.92
N ARG A 78 -24.47 -1.64 -5.54
CA ARG A 78 -24.59 -0.36 -4.83
C ARG A 78 -26.00 -0.15 -4.28
N GLY A 79 -26.13 0.75 -3.30
CA GLY A 79 -27.42 1.27 -2.82
C GLY A 79 -28.05 0.55 -1.64
N GLN A 80 -27.40 -0.47 -1.06
CA GLN A 80 -27.95 -1.28 0.06
C GLN A 80 -27.18 -1.13 1.38
N GLY A 81 -26.34 -0.10 1.51
CA GLY A 81 -25.55 0.12 2.74
C GLY A 81 -24.42 -0.89 3.00
N VAL A 82 -24.16 -1.82 2.07
CA VAL A 82 -23.12 -2.87 2.18
C VAL A 82 -21.75 -2.31 2.54
N GLY A 83 -21.29 -1.29 1.80
CA GLY A 83 -19.99 -0.67 2.05
C GLY A 83 -19.90 -0.01 3.43
N LYS A 84 -20.99 0.60 3.90
CA LYS A 84 -21.06 1.17 5.25
C LYS A 84 -20.99 0.07 6.31
N ALA A 85 -21.74 -1.02 6.16
CA ALA A 85 -21.73 -2.12 7.11
C ALA A 85 -20.35 -2.79 7.21
N LEU A 86 -19.69 -3.02 6.07
CA LEU A 86 -18.30 -3.53 6.04
C LEU A 86 -17.35 -2.57 6.74
N LEU A 87 -17.46 -1.27 6.45
CA LEU A 87 -16.57 -0.28 7.02
C LEU A 87 -16.77 -0.09 8.53
N ASP A 88 -18.02 -0.07 8.99
CA ASP A 88 -18.36 0.00 10.43
C ASP A 88 -17.78 -1.23 11.16
N HIS A 89 -17.92 -2.43 10.58
CA HIS A 89 -17.38 -3.67 11.15
C HIS A 89 -15.85 -3.64 11.24
N VAL A 90 -15.19 -3.29 10.14
CA VAL A 90 -13.71 -3.21 10.08
C VAL A 90 -13.18 -2.13 11.02
N THR A 91 -13.87 -0.99 11.13
CA THR A 91 -13.49 0.08 12.07
C THR A 91 -13.59 -0.38 13.52
N ALA A 92 -14.59 -1.21 13.85
CA ALA A 92 -14.72 -1.80 15.19
C ALA A 92 -13.69 -2.91 15.47
N ALA A 93 -13.23 -3.61 14.42
CA ALA A 93 -12.24 -4.67 14.53
C ALA A 93 -10.77 -4.16 14.53
N ALA A 94 -10.53 -2.96 14.03
CA ALA A 94 -9.18 -2.39 13.96
C ALA A 94 -8.68 -1.99 15.36
N PRO A 95 -7.40 -2.30 15.69
CA PRO A 95 -6.83 -1.91 16.98
C PRO A 95 -6.61 -0.40 17.10
N ASP A 96 -6.33 0.27 15.99
CA ASP A 96 -6.06 1.71 15.92
C ASP A 96 -6.97 2.42 14.92
N ALA A 97 -6.75 3.73 14.77
CA ALA A 97 -7.46 4.55 13.78
C ALA A 97 -7.27 3.99 12.36
N LEU A 98 -8.36 3.51 11.78
CA LEU A 98 -8.37 2.92 10.45
C LEU A 98 -7.87 3.91 9.39
N SER A 99 -7.01 3.42 8.49
CA SER A 99 -6.53 4.15 7.33
C SER A 99 -6.79 3.38 6.04
N LEU A 100 -6.90 4.10 4.91
CA LEU A 100 -7.00 3.49 3.58
C LEU A 100 -6.49 4.42 2.49
N LYS A 101 -6.22 3.80 1.34
CA LYS A 101 -5.91 4.50 0.10
C LYS A 101 -7.14 4.53 -0.80
N CYS A 102 -7.49 5.72 -1.28
CA CYS A 102 -8.51 5.90 -2.30
C CYS A 102 -7.87 6.62 -3.50
N GLN A 103 -8.05 6.07 -4.71
CA GLN A 103 -7.54 6.73 -5.92
C GLN A 103 -8.31 8.03 -6.16
N THR A 104 -7.59 9.12 -6.45
CA THR A 104 -8.19 10.45 -6.65
C THR A 104 -9.26 10.46 -7.75
N ALA A 105 -9.07 9.65 -8.80
CA ALA A 105 -10.00 9.45 -9.92
C ALA A 105 -11.31 8.73 -9.52
N ASN A 106 -11.32 8.01 -8.39
CA ASN A 106 -12.51 7.35 -7.88
C ASN A 106 -13.38 8.33 -7.05
N LEU A 107 -13.97 9.30 -7.76
CA LEU A 107 -14.80 10.35 -7.16
C LEU A 107 -15.97 9.79 -6.33
N ARG A 108 -16.49 8.63 -6.74
CA ARG A 108 -17.63 7.98 -6.08
C ARG A 108 -17.25 7.41 -4.71
N ALA A 109 -16.12 6.70 -4.60
CA ALA A 109 -15.64 6.20 -3.32
C ALA A 109 -15.27 7.34 -2.35
N ARG A 110 -14.71 8.43 -2.89
CA ARG A 110 -14.37 9.63 -2.10
C ARG A 110 -15.59 10.28 -1.46
N ALA A 111 -16.73 10.29 -2.14
CA ALA A 111 -17.97 10.89 -1.63
C ALA A 111 -18.63 10.05 -0.52
N SER A 112 -18.41 8.73 -0.49
CA SER A 112 -19.03 7.81 0.48
C SER A 112 -18.18 7.53 1.73
N MET A 113 -16.99 8.11 1.85
CA MET A 113 -16.06 7.84 2.96
C MET A 113 -16.44 8.60 4.24
N PRO A 114 -16.58 7.94 5.41
CA PRO A 114 -16.83 8.62 6.67
C PRO A 114 -15.59 9.40 7.16
N ALA A 115 -15.82 10.50 7.88
CA ALA A 115 -14.78 11.41 8.38
C ALA A 115 -13.80 10.77 9.39
N ARG A 116 -14.12 9.60 9.94
CA ARG A 116 -13.30 8.90 10.94
C ARG A 116 -12.15 8.07 10.34
N VAL A 117 -12.03 8.02 9.01
CA VAL A 117 -10.94 7.30 8.33
C VAL A 117 -9.91 8.27 7.80
N SER A 118 -8.65 8.12 8.24
CA SER A 118 -7.55 8.96 7.77
C SER A 118 -7.23 8.64 6.31
N ARG A 119 -7.29 9.66 5.44
CA ARG A 119 -7.06 9.54 4.00
C ARG A 119 -5.57 9.69 3.69
N ARG A 120 -4.95 8.66 3.13
CA ARG A 120 -3.72 8.83 2.35
C ARG A 120 -4.10 8.90 0.86
N SER A 121 -3.97 10.08 0.26
CA SER A 121 -4.18 10.27 -1.17
C SER A 121 -3.15 9.45 -1.96
N ALA A 122 -3.59 8.42 -2.67
CA ALA A 122 -2.74 7.72 -3.62
C ALA A 122 -2.84 8.42 -4.97
N ARG A 123 -1.79 9.17 -5.36
CA ARG A 123 -1.56 9.46 -6.78
C ARG A 123 -1.35 8.10 -7.45
N ALA A 124 -2.12 7.80 -8.50
CA ALA A 124 -1.76 6.70 -9.37
C ALA A 124 -0.33 6.98 -9.84
N MET A 125 0.62 6.12 -9.49
CA MET A 125 1.94 6.15 -10.12
C MET A 125 1.74 5.69 -11.56
N THR A 126 1.29 6.61 -12.41
CA THR A 126 1.52 6.55 -13.85
C THR A 126 2.95 7.02 -14.06
N ALA A 127 3.87 6.08 -14.11
CA ALA A 127 5.09 6.29 -14.86
C ALA A 127 4.69 6.55 -16.33
N SER A 128 5.33 7.56 -16.92
CA SER A 128 5.31 7.92 -18.35
C SER A 128 4.37 9.06 -18.79
N LEU A 129 5.04 10.18 -19.10
CA LEU A 129 4.76 11.18 -20.14
C LEU A 129 3.61 12.19 -19.97
N GLY A 130 4.01 13.38 -19.49
CA GLY A 130 3.81 14.65 -20.19
C GLY A 130 2.42 15.02 -20.69
N SER A 131 1.61 15.66 -19.85
CA SER A 131 0.85 16.88 -20.21
C SER A 131 0.18 17.49 -18.97
N ARG A 132 0.31 18.81 -18.85
CA ARG A 132 -0.17 19.66 -17.76
C ARG A 132 -1.70 19.58 -17.60
N TRP A 133 -2.18 18.96 -16.53
CA TRP A 133 -3.56 19.14 -16.06
C TRP A 133 -3.61 20.21 -14.98
N ARG A 134 -4.46 21.25 -15.16
CA ARG A 134 -4.82 22.21 -14.10
C ARG A 134 -6.09 21.72 -13.41
N ALA A 135 -6.05 21.58 -12.09
CA ALA A 135 -7.22 21.29 -11.27
C ALA A 135 -8.06 22.58 -11.05
N PRO A 136 -9.40 22.49 -10.91
CA PRO A 136 -10.21 23.61 -10.45
C PRO A 136 -9.84 24.00 -9.00
N PRO A 137 -10.01 25.28 -8.61
CA PRO A 137 -9.65 25.74 -7.27
C PRO A 137 -10.50 25.03 -6.20
N PRO A 138 -9.91 24.72 -5.02
CA PRO A 138 -10.62 24.05 -3.94
C PRO A 138 -11.77 24.92 -3.40
N PRO A 139 -12.86 24.32 -2.89
CA PRO A 139 -13.86 25.06 -2.11
C PRO A 139 -13.18 25.72 -0.90
N GLY A 140 -13.64 26.92 -0.55
CA GLY A 140 -13.02 27.80 0.45
C GLY A 140 -12.82 27.15 1.83
N PRO A 141 -11.90 27.71 2.65
CA PRO A 141 -11.48 27.09 3.89
C PRO A 141 -12.64 26.98 4.89
N GLU A 142 -12.91 25.74 5.32
CA GLU A 142 -13.65 25.42 6.53
C GLU A 142 -13.01 26.17 7.73
N PRO A 143 -13.78 26.71 8.69
CA PRO A 143 -13.21 27.50 9.78
C PRO A 143 -12.16 26.70 10.55
N LEU A 144 -10.91 27.16 10.46
CA LEU A 144 -9.75 26.57 11.11
C LEU A 144 -9.97 26.49 12.62
N ARG A 145 -10.09 25.27 13.16
CA ARG A 145 -9.84 25.03 14.58
C ARG A 145 -8.45 25.60 14.90
N ARG A 146 -8.38 26.46 15.92
CA ARG A 146 -7.11 27.09 16.34
C ARG A 146 -6.07 25.99 16.56
N PRO A 147 -4.86 26.10 15.95
CA PRO A 147 -3.83 25.10 16.15
C PRO A 147 -3.45 25.03 17.62
N ARG A 148 -3.39 23.82 18.17
CA ARG A 148 -2.89 23.57 19.52
C ARG A 148 -1.45 24.08 19.60
N LYS A 149 -1.07 24.75 20.70
CA LYS A 149 0.32 25.15 20.91
C LYS A 149 1.21 23.90 20.81
N PRO A 150 2.26 23.91 19.96
CA PRO A 150 3.11 22.74 19.80
C PRO A 150 3.78 22.38 21.11
N GLY A 151 3.91 21.09 21.37
CA GLY A 151 4.65 20.59 22.54
C GLY A 151 6.15 20.90 22.44
N PRO A 152 6.92 20.77 23.53
CA PRO A 152 8.35 21.06 23.55
C PRO A 152 9.17 20.28 22.52
N LEU A 153 8.74 19.05 22.18
CA LEU A 153 9.37 18.21 21.16
C LEU A 153 9.12 18.73 19.73
N GLU A 154 7.91 19.22 19.45
CA GLU A 154 7.53 19.77 18.15
C GLU A 154 8.21 21.11 17.89
N ALA A 155 8.44 21.91 18.93
CA ALA A 155 9.24 23.12 18.86
C ALA A 155 10.73 22.80 18.53
N LYS A 156 11.31 21.81 19.22
CA LYS A 156 12.68 21.35 18.94
C LYS A 156 12.88 20.78 17.53
N LEU A 157 11.84 20.18 16.95
CA LEU A 157 11.89 19.64 15.59
C LEU A 157 11.83 20.72 14.50
N ARG A 158 11.30 21.92 14.80
CA ARG A 158 11.20 23.04 13.84
C ARG A 158 12.52 23.77 13.62
N ASP A 159 13.41 23.76 14.61
CA ASP A 159 14.74 24.42 14.53
C ASP A 159 15.83 23.53 13.93
N ARG A 160 15.52 22.26 13.60
CA ARG A 160 16.48 21.39 12.91
C ARG A 160 16.37 21.59 11.41
N LYS A 161 17.53 21.64 10.73
CA LYS A 161 17.62 21.54 9.27
C LYS A 161 16.72 20.37 8.83
N PRO A 162 15.77 20.56 7.90
CA PRO A 162 14.79 19.53 7.57
C PRO A 162 15.53 18.26 7.11
N MET A 163 15.19 17.14 7.74
CA MET A 163 15.71 15.85 7.33
C MET A 163 14.90 15.36 6.13
N GLU A 164 15.60 15.11 5.03
CA GLU A 164 15.03 14.48 3.86
C GLU A 164 15.36 12.99 3.86
N LEU A 165 14.35 12.16 3.60
CA LEU A 165 14.51 10.71 3.54
C LEU A 165 13.97 10.20 2.21
N VAL A 166 14.86 9.64 1.39
CA VAL A 166 14.51 8.98 0.13
C VAL A 166 14.38 7.48 0.37
N LEU A 167 13.17 6.95 0.22
CA LEU A 167 12.86 5.53 0.38
C LEU A 167 12.79 4.85 -0.98
N ILE A 168 13.66 3.85 -1.18
CA ILE A 168 13.75 3.07 -2.42
C ILE A 168 13.33 1.64 -2.10
N ARG A 169 12.38 1.10 -2.86
CA ARG A 169 12.03 -0.32 -2.79
C ARG A 169 13.04 -1.13 -3.59
N HIS A 170 13.36 -2.35 -3.14
CA HIS A 170 14.22 -3.24 -3.91
C HIS A 170 13.65 -3.48 -5.33
N GLY A 171 14.55 -3.69 -6.29
CA GLY A 171 14.21 -4.07 -7.66
C GLY A 171 13.55 -5.45 -7.73
N LEU A 172 13.01 -5.82 -8.88
CA LEU A 172 12.37 -7.13 -9.07
C LEU A 172 13.33 -8.29 -8.73
N PRO A 173 13.05 -9.11 -7.71
CA PRO A 173 13.85 -10.28 -7.39
C PRO A 173 13.56 -11.46 -8.33
N VAL A 174 14.49 -12.41 -8.41
CA VAL A 174 14.22 -13.75 -8.97
C VAL A 174 13.15 -14.43 -8.13
N ARG A 175 12.16 -15.07 -8.78
CA ARG A 175 11.18 -15.88 -8.06
C ARG A 175 11.86 -17.16 -7.59
N SER A 176 11.90 -17.37 -6.27
CA SER A 176 12.43 -18.59 -5.65
C SER A 176 11.49 -19.05 -4.55
N ASP A 177 11.10 -20.33 -4.59
CA ASP A 177 10.38 -20.96 -3.49
C ASP A 177 11.33 -21.47 -2.39
N GLN A 178 12.64 -21.42 -2.64
CA GLN A 178 13.70 -22.02 -1.83
C GLN A 178 14.40 -21.02 -0.91
N SER A 179 14.36 -19.72 -1.22
CA SER A 179 15.02 -18.66 -0.43
C SER A 179 14.08 -17.48 -0.23
N ALA A 180 14.01 -16.97 1.01
CA ALA A 180 13.38 -15.69 1.33
C ALA A 180 14.25 -14.47 0.95
N ASP A 181 15.50 -14.73 0.56
CA ASP A 181 16.42 -13.71 0.06
C ASP A 181 17.02 -14.07 -1.31
N PRO A 182 16.20 -14.11 -2.37
CA PRO A 182 16.70 -14.28 -3.72
C PRO A 182 17.43 -13.00 -4.20
N PRO A 183 18.40 -13.13 -5.12
CA PRO A 183 19.00 -11.98 -5.79
C PRO A 183 17.99 -11.29 -6.72
N LEU A 184 18.37 -10.13 -7.25
CA LEU A 184 17.67 -9.43 -8.30
C LEU A 184 17.65 -10.24 -9.60
N HIS A 185 16.54 -10.12 -10.33
CA HIS A 185 16.48 -10.51 -11.73
C HIS A 185 17.19 -9.43 -12.57
N ASP A 186 17.61 -9.75 -13.79
CA ASP A 186 18.11 -8.77 -14.79
C ASP A 186 17.23 -7.50 -14.89
N GLU A 187 15.90 -7.64 -14.93
CA GLU A 187 15.00 -6.48 -14.94
C GLU A 187 15.10 -5.66 -13.64
N GLY A 188 15.31 -6.33 -12.49
CA GLY A 188 15.57 -5.67 -11.21
C GLY A 188 16.88 -4.87 -11.22
N HIS A 189 17.94 -5.40 -11.83
CA HIS A 189 19.18 -4.66 -12.03
C HIS A 189 18.99 -3.45 -12.95
N ASP A 190 18.21 -3.57 -14.02
CA ASP A 190 17.85 -2.45 -14.89
C ASP A 190 17.05 -1.37 -14.15
N GLN A 191 16.10 -1.78 -13.31
CA GLN A 191 15.34 -0.87 -12.45
C GLN A 191 16.27 -0.11 -11.49
N SER A 192 17.18 -0.84 -10.83
CA SER A 192 18.17 -0.26 -9.92
C SER A 192 19.07 0.77 -10.62
N ARG A 193 19.57 0.47 -11.82
CA ARG A 193 20.37 1.42 -12.63
C ARG A 193 19.59 2.69 -12.96
N LYS A 194 18.33 2.58 -13.36
CA LYS A 194 17.46 3.74 -13.67
C LYS A 194 17.23 4.63 -12.46
N VAL A 195 17.04 4.04 -11.28
CA VAL A 195 16.90 4.80 -10.02
C VAL A 195 18.19 5.52 -9.68
N ALA A 196 19.35 4.83 -9.76
CA ALA A 196 20.64 5.46 -9.50
C ALA A 196 20.92 6.62 -10.46
N GLN A 197 20.60 6.45 -11.76
CA GLN A 197 20.74 7.51 -12.75
C GLN A 197 19.80 8.70 -12.45
N TRP A 198 18.56 8.43 -12.05
CA TRP A 198 17.61 9.48 -11.70
C TRP A 198 18.06 10.29 -10.46
N LEU A 199 18.72 9.64 -9.51
CA LEU A 199 19.27 10.23 -8.30
C LEU A 199 20.70 10.76 -8.44
N ALA A 200 21.31 10.70 -9.62
CA ALA A 200 22.72 11.05 -9.80
C ALA A 200 23.04 12.52 -9.50
N GLY A 201 22.05 13.41 -9.58
CA GLY A 201 22.19 14.83 -9.24
C GLY A 201 21.94 15.15 -7.76
N GLU A 202 21.52 14.18 -6.96
CA GLU A 202 21.21 14.39 -5.54
C GLU A 202 22.44 14.12 -4.67
N THR A 203 22.59 14.90 -3.61
CA THR A 203 23.63 14.67 -2.59
C THR A 203 23.04 13.95 -1.40
N PHE A 204 23.68 12.86 -0.97
CA PHE A 204 23.25 12.10 0.20
C PHE A 204 24.26 12.23 1.33
N ASP A 205 23.78 12.40 2.57
CA ASP A 205 24.67 12.34 3.74
C ASP A 205 24.98 10.88 4.13
N ALA A 206 24.07 9.95 3.81
CA ALA A 206 24.21 8.53 4.11
C ALA A 206 23.29 7.67 3.25
N VAL A 207 23.72 6.42 2.99
CA VAL A 207 22.92 5.38 2.33
C VAL A 207 22.76 4.20 3.28
N TYR A 208 21.51 3.78 3.50
CA TYR A 208 21.17 2.64 4.34
C TYR A 208 20.46 1.57 3.53
N SER A 209 20.71 0.29 3.83
CA SER A 209 19.98 -0.83 3.23
C SER A 209 19.60 -1.87 4.28
N SER A 210 18.52 -2.59 4.00
CA SER A 210 18.26 -3.91 4.56
C SER A 210 19.46 -4.84 4.27
N PRO A 211 19.77 -5.81 5.16
CA PRO A 211 20.81 -6.81 4.91
C PRO A 211 20.46 -7.81 3.80
N MET A 212 19.23 -7.78 3.26
CA MET A 212 18.80 -8.69 2.20
C MET A 212 19.52 -8.42 0.88
N LEU A 213 19.96 -9.47 0.21
CA LEU A 213 20.73 -9.45 -1.03
C LEU A 213 20.08 -8.58 -2.11
N ARG A 214 18.78 -8.76 -2.37
CA ARG A 214 18.03 -7.93 -3.34
C ARG A 214 18.07 -6.43 -3.02
N ALA A 215 18.07 -6.06 -1.75
CA ALA A 215 18.13 -4.66 -1.33
C ALA A 215 19.54 -4.09 -1.51
N ILE A 216 20.56 -4.87 -1.15
CA ILE A 216 21.97 -4.53 -1.36
C ILE A 216 22.27 -4.34 -2.85
N GLU A 217 21.85 -5.28 -3.70
CA GLU A 217 22.02 -5.20 -5.16
C GLU A 217 21.26 -4.02 -5.77
N THR A 218 20.14 -3.62 -5.17
CA THR A 218 19.40 -2.41 -5.60
C THR A 218 20.18 -1.14 -5.27
N ALA A 219 20.89 -1.11 -4.15
CA ALA A 219 21.70 0.04 -3.73
C ALA A 219 23.03 0.14 -4.49
N ALA A 220 23.57 -0.98 -4.99
CA ALA A 220 24.91 -1.05 -5.58
C ALA A 220 25.18 -0.01 -6.69
N PRO A 221 24.30 0.22 -7.68
CA PRO A 221 24.53 1.26 -8.68
C PRO A 221 24.56 2.66 -8.08
N LEU A 222 23.74 2.98 -7.08
CA LEU A 222 23.75 4.28 -6.42
C LEU A 222 25.06 4.51 -5.66
N LEU A 223 25.57 3.49 -4.98
CA LEU A 223 26.84 3.56 -4.26
C LEU A 223 28.03 3.76 -5.22
N ALA A 224 28.00 3.11 -6.38
CA ALA A 224 29.02 3.28 -7.41
C ALA A 224 29.08 4.73 -7.95
N HIS A 225 27.95 5.44 -7.98
CA HIS A 225 27.89 6.83 -8.44
C HIS A 225 28.15 7.85 -7.32
N SER A 226 27.71 7.57 -6.09
CA SER A 226 27.78 8.50 -4.97
C SER A 226 29.04 8.38 -4.10
N GLY A 227 29.76 7.25 -4.20
CA GLY A 227 30.97 7.00 -3.43
C GLY A 227 30.76 6.74 -1.93
N HIS A 228 29.51 6.65 -1.47
CA HIS A 228 29.21 6.36 -0.06
C HIS A 228 29.40 4.88 0.28
N ALA A 229 29.78 4.62 1.54
CA ALA A 229 29.73 3.28 2.09
C ALA A 229 28.28 2.88 2.44
N LEU A 230 27.88 1.67 2.06
CA LEU A 230 26.57 1.13 2.43
C LEU A 230 26.52 0.83 3.94
N ARG A 231 25.52 1.36 4.64
CA ARG A 231 25.26 1.02 6.03
C ARG A 231 24.10 0.04 6.12
N HIS A 232 24.39 -1.16 6.58
CA HIS A 232 23.37 -2.17 6.79
C HIS A 232 22.58 -1.83 8.06
N LYS A 233 21.26 -1.96 8.02
CA LYS A 233 20.41 -1.76 9.19
C LYS A 233 19.33 -2.83 9.24
N ASP A 234 19.52 -3.78 10.15
CA ASP A 234 18.66 -4.97 10.32
C ASP A 234 17.20 -4.59 10.58
N GLY A 235 16.96 -3.51 11.32
CA GLY A 235 15.60 -2.99 11.59
C GLY A 235 14.85 -2.42 10.37
N ILE A 236 15.42 -2.48 9.16
CA ILE A 236 14.75 -2.14 7.89
C ILE A 236 14.54 -3.41 7.03
N ALA A 237 14.84 -4.60 7.53
CA ALA A 237 14.54 -5.85 6.83
C ALA A 237 13.02 -6.09 6.73
N GLU A 238 12.60 -6.79 5.68
CA GLU A 238 11.20 -7.22 5.53
C GLU A 238 10.83 -8.26 6.60
N PHE A 239 9.55 -8.33 6.97
CA PHE A 239 9.06 -9.14 8.09
C PHE A 239 9.35 -10.65 7.95
N ASP A 240 9.52 -11.13 6.71
CA ASP A 240 9.80 -12.52 6.36
C ASP A 240 11.29 -12.80 6.11
N ALA A 241 12.20 -11.88 6.47
CA ALA A 241 13.63 -12.01 6.17
C ALA A 241 14.33 -13.25 6.76
N THR A 242 13.73 -13.90 7.76
CA THR A 242 14.22 -15.16 8.36
C THR A 242 13.35 -16.37 8.01
N ALA A 243 12.39 -16.25 7.10
CA ALA A 243 11.50 -17.34 6.72
C ALA A 243 12.27 -18.41 5.93
N GLY A 244 12.64 -19.50 6.60
CA GLY A 244 13.14 -20.70 5.93
C GLY A 244 12.04 -21.40 5.09
N PRO A 245 12.39 -22.45 4.32
CA PRO A 245 11.41 -23.25 3.57
C PRO A 245 10.32 -23.89 4.46
N THR A 246 10.55 -23.95 5.78
CA THR A 246 9.61 -24.40 6.82
C THR A 246 9.14 -23.27 7.73
N SER A 247 8.97 -22.06 7.20
CA SER A 247 8.22 -21.02 7.90
C SER A 247 6.75 -21.47 8.04
N PRO A 248 6.14 -21.40 9.24
CA PRO A 248 4.76 -21.87 9.48
C PRO A 248 3.69 -21.10 8.69
N TRP A 249 4.10 -20.13 7.88
CA TRP A 249 3.29 -19.25 7.06
C TRP A 249 3.17 -19.70 5.59
N LYS A 250 3.68 -20.89 5.22
CA LYS A 250 3.36 -21.55 3.94
C LYS A 250 2.31 -22.66 4.16
N ASN A 251 1.03 -22.31 4.14
CA ASN A 251 -0.10 -23.16 3.70
C ASN A 251 -1.33 -22.30 3.43
#